data_AF-A0A928WH98-F1
#
_entry.id   AF-A0A928WH98-F1
#
_cell.length_a   1.000
_cell.length_b   1.000
_cell.length_c   1.000
_cell.angle_alpha   90.00
_cell.angle_beta   90.00
_cell.angle_gamma   90.00
#
_symmetry.space_group_name_H-M   'P 1'
#
loop_
_entity.id
_entity.type
_entity.pdbx_description
1 polymer ?
#
loop_
_entity_poly.entity_id
_entity_poly.type
_entity_poly.pdbx_seq_one_letter_code
_entity_poly.pdbx_strand_id
1 'polypeptide(L)' 'MTVAELFPTLRNLPRADKLKVMQFLIAELAKEEEPTLQQGATYSLWSPLNSHEAAHKLAQLLESEQSQQNA' A
#
# COMPACT_ATOMS: atom_id res chain seq x y z
N MET A 1 19.45 -11.32 16.59
CA MET A 1 19.97 -12.31 15.62
C MET A 1 20.18 -11.59 14.31
N THR A 2 21.32 -11.80 13.68
CA THR A 2 21.62 -11.25 12.35
C THR A 2 21.14 -12.21 11.26
N VAL A 3 20.85 -11.69 10.06
CA VAL A 3 20.51 -12.55 8.90
C VAL A 3 21.63 -13.54 8.59
N ALA A 4 22.88 -13.13 8.82
CA ALA A 4 24.08 -13.96 8.66
C ALA A 4 24.04 -15.22 9.55
N GLU A 5 23.51 -15.11 10.77
CA GLU A 5 23.37 -16.22 11.72
C GLU A 5 22.26 -17.21 11.32
N LEU A 6 21.30 -16.82 10.49
CA LEU A 6 20.17 -17.64 10.07
C LEU A 6 20.47 -18.53 8.85
N PHE A 7 21.39 -18.12 7.98
CA PHE A 7 21.71 -18.85 6.75
C PHE A 7 22.16 -20.31 6.96
N PRO A 8 23.00 -20.66 7.96
CA PRO A 8 23.37 -22.05 8.20
C PRO A 8 22.15 -22.92 8.52
N THR A 9 21.26 -22.43 9.37
CA THR A 9 20.03 -23.13 9.76
C THR A 9 19.09 -23.33 8.57
N LEU A 10 18.87 -22.28 7.78
CA LEU A 10 18.04 -22.36 6.57
C LEU A 10 18.63 -23.30 5.52
N ARG A 11 19.96 -23.36 5.38
CA ARG A 11 20.62 -24.28 4.44
C ARG A 11 20.45 -25.74 4.83
N ASN A 12 20.40 -26.05 6.11
CA ASN A 12 20.25 -27.41 6.61
C ASN A 12 18.82 -27.96 6.54
N LEU A 13 17.83 -27.12 6.22
CA LEU A 13 16.44 -27.57 6.10
C LEU A 13 16.23 -28.48 4.87
N PRO A 14 15.31 -29.46 4.96
CA PRO A 14 14.78 -30.17 3.81
C PRO A 14 14.18 -29.21 2.78
N ARG A 15 14.18 -29.58 1.49
CA ARG A 15 13.65 -28.73 0.40
C ARG A 15 12.22 -28.27 0.66
N ALA A 16 11.36 -29.15 1.16
CA ALA A 16 9.96 -28.83 1.47
C ALA A 16 9.85 -27.73 2.55
N ASP A 17 10.68 -27.79 3.59
CA ASP A 17 10.62 -26.82 4.68
C ASP A 17 11.24 -25.47 4.26
N LYS A 18 12.26 -25.48 3.39
CA LYS A 18 12.74 -24.25 2.74
C LYS A 18 11.63 -23.54 1.98
N LEU A 19 10.81 -24.29 1.22
CA LEU A 19 9.67 -23.74 0.49
C LEU A 19 8.62 -23.15 1.43
N LYS A 20 8.31 -23.82 2.55
CA LYS A 20 7.40 -23.29 3.57
C LYS A 20 7.91 -21.99 4.20
N VAL A 21 9.21 -21.93 4.53
CA VAL A 21 9.82 -20.71 5.08
C VAL A 21 9.71 -19.55 4.08
N MET A 22 10.00 -19.80 2.80
CA MET A 22 9.84 -18.77 1.76
C MET A 22 8.39 -18.32 1.65
N GLN A 23 7.42 -19.24 1.63
CA GLN A 23 6.00 -18.90 1.57
C GLN A 23 5.57 -18.07 2.78
N PHE A 24 6.01 -18.42 3.98
CA PHE A 24 5.74 -17.65 5.20
C PHE A 24 6.30 -16.23 5.10
N LEU A 25 7.57 -16.07 4.74
CA LEU A 25 8.21 -14.76 4.63
C LEU A 25 7.54 -13.88 3.57
N ILE A 26 7.18 -14.44 2.42
CA ILE A 26 6.45 -13.72 1.36
C ILE A 26 5.07 -13.26 1.88
N ALA A 27 4.37 -14.11 2.62
CA ALA A 27 3.06 -13.76 3.19
C ALA A 27 3.15 -12.67 4.27
N GLU A 28 4.20 -12.66 5.09
CA GLU A 28 4.42 -11.60 6.08
C GLU A 28 4.74 -10.26 5.40
N LEU A 29 5.63 -10.26 4.39
CA LEU A 29 5.94 -9.06 3.62
C LEU A 29 4.69 -8.48 2.95
N ALA A 30 3.83 -9.33 2.39
CA ALA A 30 2.57 -8.88 1.78
C ALA A 30 1.57 -8.24 2.76
N LYS A 31 1.70 -8.50 4.07
CA LYS A 31 0.88 -7.84 5.11
C LYS A 31 1.45 -6.50 5.56
N GLU A 32 2.77 -6.31 5.43
CA GLU A 32 3.46 -5.06 5.77
C GLU A 32 3.29 -3.99 4.67
N GLU A 33 3.00 -4.41 3.44
CA GLU A 33 2.64 -3.50 2.34
C GLU A 33 1.23 -2.91 2.55
N GLU A 34 1.08 -1.61 2.30
CA GLU A 34 -0.21 -0.86 2.26
C GLU A 34 -1.32 -1.69 1.61
N PRO A 35 -2.58 -1.60 2.06
CA PRO A 35 -3.60 -2.62 1.86
C PRO A 35 -3.64 -3.08 0.42
N THR A 36 -3.00 -4.23 0.18
CA THR A 36 -3.00 -4.86 -1.11
C THR A 36 -4.43 -5.29 -1.39
N LEU A 37 -4.94 -4.93 -2.58
CA LEU A 37 -6.31 -5.25 -2.95
C LEU A 37 -6.52 -6.76 -2.86
N GLN A 38 -7.40 -7.18 -1.96
CA GLN A 38 -7.70 -8.58 -1.71
C GLN A 38 -8.61 -9.10 -2.81
N GLN A 39 -8.34 -10.33 -3.23
CA GLN A 39 -9.15 -11.01 -4.22
C GLN A 39 -10.59 -11.20 -3.69
N GLY A 40 -11.57 -10.69 -4.44
CA GLY A 40 -12.99 -10.79 -4.09
C GLY A 40 -13.51 -9.72 -3.11
N ALA A 41 -12.65 -8.80 -2.67
CA ALA A 41 -13.10 -7.65 -1.88
C ALA A 41 -13.65 -6.54 -2.77
N THR A 42 -14.73 -5.89 -2.31
CA THR A 42 -15.30 -4.71 -2.94
C THR A 42 -14.73 -3.47 -2.26
N TYR A 43 -14.01 -2.64 -3.01
CA TYR A 43 -13.45 -1.40 -2.52
C TYR A 43 -14.30 -0.22 -2.95
N SER A 44 -14.56 0.71 -2.03
CA SER A 44 -15.24 1.96 -2.37
C SER A 44 -14.32 2.75 -3.29
N LEU A 45 -14.77 3.01 -4.51
CA LEU A 45 -14.02 3.82 -5.46
C LEU A 45 -14.13 5.28 -5.03
N TRP A 46 -13.06 5.83 -4.44
CA TRP A 46 -12.96 7.26 -4.17
C TRP A 46 -12.65 8.01 -5.46
N SER A 47 -13.67 8.16 -6.31
CA SER A 47 -13.58 8.95 -7.52
C SER A 47 -14.01 10.39 -7.25
N PRO A 48 -13.24 11.41 -7.68
CA PRO A 48 -13.71 12.79 -7.72
C PRO A 48 -14.90 12.99 -8.66
N LEU A 49 -15.15 12.03 -9.56
CA LEU A 49 -16.24 12.09 -10.52
C LEU A 49 -17.59 12.10 -9.77
N ASN A 50 -18.38 13.16 -9.97
CA ASN A 50 -19.63 13.46 -9.26
C ASN A 50 -19.47 13.81 -7.76
N SER A 51 -18.25 14.10 -7.29
CA SER A 51 -18.06 14.66 -5.95
C SER A 51 -18.33 16.18 -5.96
N HIS A 52 -19.49 16.57 -5.44
CA HIS A 52 -19.86 17.97 -5.25
C HIS A 52 -18.88 18.69 -4.31
N GLU A 53 -18.33 17.96 -3.32
CA GLU A 53 -17.31 18.47 -2.41
C GLU A 53 -15.99 18.78 -3.15
N ALA A 54 -15.56 17.90 -4.08
CA ALA A 54 -14.37 18.14 -4.87
C ALA A 54 -14.52 19.36 -5.79
N ALA A 55 -15.68 19.51 -6.44
CA ALA A 55 -15.99 20.69 -7.24
C ALA A 55 -15.98 21.97 -6.41
N HIS A 56 -16.57 21.95 -5.21
CA HIS A 56 -16.59 23.09 -4.30
C HIS A 56 -15.18 23.47 -3.82
N LYS A 57 -14.36 22.48 -3.45
CA LYS A 57 -12.96 22.72 -3.04
C LYS A 57 -12.12 23.34 -4.15
N LEU A 58 -12.32 22.88 -5.39
CA LEU A 58 -11.61 23.41 -6.54
C LEU A 58 -12.04 24.86 -6.84
N ALA A 59 -13.34 25.18 -6.71
CA ALA A 59 -13.83 26.55 -6.84
C ALA A 59 -13.23 27.49 -5.79
N GLN A 60 -13.18 27.08 -4.52
CA GLN A 60 -12.55 27.86 -3.44
C GLN A 60 -11.07 28.14 -3.70
N LEU A 61 -10.33 27.15 -4.23
CA LEU A 61 -8.93 27.31 -4.58
C LEU A 61 -8.76 28.39 -5.66
N LEU A 62 -9.53 28.30 -6.75
CA LEU A 62 -9.47 29.25 -7.86
C LEU A 62 -9.79 30.69 -7.40
N GLU A 63 -10.80 30.87 -6.57
CA GLU A 63 -11.14 32.18 -5.99
C GLU A 63 -10.02 32.75 -5.11
N SER A 64 -9.35 31.89 -4.34
CA SER A 64 -8.23 32.29 -3.49
C SER A 64 -6.99 32.72 -4.31
N GLU A 65 -6.67 32.00 -5.39
CA GLU A 65 -5.58 32.36 -6.30
C GLU A 65 -5.86 33.67 -7.05
N GLN A 66 -7.10 33.85 -7.49
CA GLN A 66 -7.50 35.07 -8.20
C GLN A 66 -7.51 36.30 -7.28
N SER A 67 -7.83 36.11 -6.00
CA SER A 67 -7.74 37.17 -4.99
C SER A 67 -6.28 37.51 -4.64
N GLN A 68 -5.37 36.54 -4.69
CA GLN A 68 -3.93 36.75 -4.49
C GLN A 68 -3.23 37.41 -5.70
N GLN A 69 -3.72 37.21 -6.93
CA GLN A 69 -3.18 37.87 -8.12
C GLN A 69 -3.65 39.33 -8.29
N ASN A 70 -4.75 39.72 -7.65
CA ASN A 70 -5.34 41.06 -7.73
C ASN A 70 -5.03 41.95 -6.50
N ALA A 71 -4.18 41.48 -5.58
CA ALA A 71 -3.69 42.20 -4.40
C ALA A 71 -2.22 42.58 -4.57
#